data_AF-A0A0K8SE23-F1
#
_entry.id   AF-A0A0K8SE23-F1
#
_cell.length_a   1.000
_cell.length_b   1.000
_cell.length_c   1.000
_cell.angle_alpha   90.00
_cell.angle_beta   90.00
_cell.angle_gamma   90.00
#
_symmetry.space_group_name_H-M   'P 1'
#
loop_
_entity.id
_entity.type
_entity.pdbx_description
1 polymer ?
#
loop_
_entity_poly.entity_id
_entity_poly.type
_entity_poly.pdbx_seq_one_letter_code
_entity_poly.pdbx_strand_id
1 'polypeptide(L)'
;MAIVEAVACGLQVVCTKVGGIPEVLRPDLVFLREPNVPALIEGLECAMADHLKGKVVSPDERHKFVQECYNWYNVSSRTEIVYESLLHLSHPTLGKQLSNYRQSGVWPFLLVVSMMWVILRFLEWIVPRSSIDIARDYVKRK
;
A
#
# COMPACT_ATOMS: atom_id res chain seq x y z
N MET A 1 -7.47 1.19 -8.93
CA MET A 1 -7.62 2.21 -7.86
C MET A 1 -8.63 3.24 -8.35
N ALA A 2 -9.92 2.92 -8.24
CA ALA A 2 -10.95 3.53 -9.10
C ALA A 2 -11.13 5.05 -8.93
N ILE A 3 -11.08 5.56 -7.70
CA ILE A 3 -11.31 6.99 -7.44
C ILE A 3 -10.18 7.88 -8.00
N VAL A 4 -8.93 7.42 -7.90
CA VAL A 4 -7.77 8.17 -8.40
C VAL A 4 -7.73 8.13 -9.92
N GLU A 5 -8.05 6.98 -10.52
CA GLU A 5 -8.19 6.82 -11.97
C GLU A 5 -9.30 7.74 -12.53
N ALA A 6 -10.46 7.82 -11.85
CA ALA A 6 -11.55 8.70 -12.27
C ALA A 6 -11.14 10.19 -12.23
N VAL A 7 -10.48 10.64 -11.15
CA VAL A 7 -9.97 12.02 -11.06
C VAL A 7 -8.85 12.28 -12.06
N ALA A 8 -7.99 11.29 -12.34
CA ALA A 8 -6.95 11.40 -13.38
C ALA A 8 -7.55 11.60 -14.77
N CYS A 9 -8.73 11.02 -15.05
CA CYS A 9 -9.51 11.27 -16.26
C CYS A 9 -10.31 12.58 -16.23
N GLY A 10 -10.15 13.40 -15.19
CA GLY A 10 -10.84 14.69 -15.05
C GLY A 10 -12.29 14.58 -14.57
N LEU A 11 -12.74 13.43 -14.07
CA LEU A 11 -14.12 13.22 -13.62
C LEU A 11 -14.35 13.75 -12.20
N GLN A 12 -15.60 14.10 -11.88
CA GLN A 12 -16.02 14.38 -10.51
C GLN A 12 -16.33 13.07 -9.82
N VAL A 13 -15.90 12.93 -8.57
CA VAL A 13 -16.10 11.69 -7.83
C VAL A 13 -16.97 11.97 -6.61
N VAL A 14 -18.01 11.16 -6.45
CA VAL A 14 -18.81 11.05 -5.24
C VAL A 14 -18.49 9.69 -4.64
N CYS A 15 -18.05 9.64 -3.38
CA CYS A 15 -17.72 8.38 -2.74
C CYS A 15 -18.00 8.40 -1.24
N THR A 16 -17.97 7.22 -0.64
CA THR A 16 -18.21 7.06 0.79
C THR A 16 -16.98 7.43 1.61
N LYS A 17 -17.20 8.05 2.77
CA LYS A 17 -16.17 8.46 3.73
C LYS A 17 -15.75 7.28 4.62
N VAL A 18 -15.22 6.22 4.02
CA VAL A 18 -14.82 4.99 4.72
C VAL A 18 -13.37 4.63 4.45
N GLY A 19 -12.72 3.98 5.41
CA GLY A 19 -11.33 3.55 5.30
C GLY A 19 -10.37 4.71 5.02
N GLY A 20 -9.40 4.49 4.14
CA GLY A 20 -8.40 5.50 3.75
C GLY A 20 -8.87 6.48 2.68
N ILE A 21 -10.09 6.35 2.13
CA ILE A 21 -10.60 7.24 1.06
C ILE A 21 -10.48 8.73 1.40
N PRO A 22 -10.78 9.20 2.64
CA PRO A 22 -10.65 10.61 3.00
C PRO A 22 -9.22 11.15 2.95
N GLU A 23 -8.21 10.26 2.96
CA GLU A 23 -6.79 10.63 2.90
C GLU A 23 -6.28 10.73 1.46
N VAL A 24 -7.00 10.15 0.49
CA VAL A 24 -6.52 10.01 -0.90
C VAL A 24 -6.66 11.32 -1.69
N LEU A 25 -7.78 12.03 -1.56
CA LEU A 25 -8.06 13.20 -2.38
C LEU A 25 -8.34 14.43 -1.50
N ARG A 26 -7.98 15.60 -2.00
CA ARG A 26 -8.32 16.86 -1.33
C ARG A 26 -9.85 17.04 -1.30
N PRO A 27 -10.41 17.69 -0.26
CA PRO A 27 -11.87 17.85 -0.11
C PRO A 27 -12.59 18.60 -1.25
N ASP A 28 -11.86 19.38 -2.04
CA ASP A 28 -12.37 20.12 -3.20
C ASP A 28 -12.48 19.25 -4.47
N LEU A 29 -11.85 18.08 -4.50
CA LEU A 29 -11.83 17.17 -5.65
C LEU A 29 -12.83 16.00 -5.53
N VAL A 30 -13.39 15.79 -4.35
CA VAL A 30 -14.25 14.64 -4.06
C VAL A 30 -15.39 15.00 -3.11
N PHE A 31 -16.58 14.50 -3.41
CA PHE A 31 -17.74 14.60 -2.52
C PHE A 31 -17.77 13.36 -1.63
N LEU A 32 -17.34 13.52 -0.38
CA LEU A 32 -17.36 12.45 0.63
C LEU A 32 -18.69 12.43 1.38
N ARG A 33 -19.34 11.27 1.41
CA ARG A 33 -20.64 11.07 2.05
C ARG A 33 -20.63 9.86 2.98
N GLU A 34 -21.54 9.84 3.95
CA GLU A 34 -21.71 8.67 4.80
C GLU A 34 -22.13 7.43 3.97
N PRO A 35 -21.79 6.21 4.41
CA PRO A 35 -22.04 4.97 3.65
C PRO A 35 -23.52 4.55 3.71
N ASN A 36 -24.42 5.42 3.27
CA ASN A 36 -25.84 5.16 3.15
C ASN A 36 -26.40 5.77 1.84
N VAL A 37 -27.47 5.16 1.33
CA VAL A 37 -28.06 5.54 0.03
C VAL A 37 -28.53 7.01 0.00
N PRO A 38 -29.27 7.53 1.00
CA PRO A 38 -29.70 8.92 1.00
C PRO A 38 -28.54 9.92 0.90
N ALA A 39 -27.45 9.69 1.65
CA ALA A 39 -26.28 10.56 1.62
C ALA A 39 -25.55 10.54 0.28
N LEU A 40 -25.51 9.39 -0.41
CA LEU A 40 -24.92 9.28 -1.75
C LEU A 40 -25.76 10.01 -2.81
N ILE A 41 -27.09 9.92 -2.73
CA ILE A 41 -28.00 10.67 -3.60
C ILE A 41 -27.78 12.17 -3.41
N GLU A 42 -27.76 12.65 -2.16
CA GLU A 42 -27.46 14.04 -1.84
C GLU A 42 -26.09 14.48 -2.39
N GLY A 43 -25.06 13.63 -2.24
CA GLY A 43 -23.73 13.88 -2.81
C GLY A 43 -23.74 14.02 -4.33
N LEU A 44 -24.51 13.19 -5.03
CA LEU A 44 -24.63 13.24 -6.48
C LEU A 44 -25.37 14.51 -6.94
N GLU A 45 -26.48 14.85 -6.28
CA GLU A 45 -27.23 16.08 -6.56
C GLU A 45 -26.37 17.34 -6.34
N CYS A 46 -25.58 17.39 -5.26
CA CYS A 46 -24.62 18.47 -5.04
C CYS A 46 -23.56 18.54 -6.15
N ALA A 47 -22.98 17.40 -6.53
CA ALA A 47 -21.96 17.37 -7.58
C ALA A 47 -22.50 17.86 -8.93
N MET A 48 -23.72 17.46 -9.30
CA MET A 48 -24.41 17.93 -10.50
C MET A 48 -24.72 19.43 -10.43
N ALA A 49 -25.21 19.92 -9.29
CA ALA A 49 -25.51 21.33 -9.09
C ALA A 49 -24.26 22.22 -9.20
N ASP A 50 -23.12 21.77 -8.66
CA ASP A 50 -21.85 22.48 -8.76
C ASP A 50 -21.29 22.45 -10.19
N HIS A 51 -21.46 21.33 -10.91
CA HIS A 51 -21.11 21.23 -12.33
C HIS A 51 -21.86 22.27 -13.17
N LEU A 52 -23.18 22.35 -13.00
CA LEU A 52 -24.02 23.31 -13.71
C LEU A 52 -23.69 24.76 -13.37
N LYS A 53 -23.23 25.03 -12.14
CA LYS A 53 -22.81 26.37 -11.69
C LYS A 53 -21.37 26.72 -12.07
N GLY A 54 -20.63 25.82 -12.72
CA GLY A 54 -19.22 26.03 -13.05
C GLY A 54 -18.31 26.16 -11.83
N LYS A 55 -18.71 25.64 -10.66
CA LYS A 55 -17.93 25.71 -9.41
C LYS A 55 -16.88 24.61 -9.29
N VAL A 56 -16.71 23.82 -10.35
CA VAL A 56 -15.92 22.60 -10.33
C VAL A 56 -14.50 22.87 -10.83
N VAL A 57 -13.52 22.23 -10.20
CA VAL A 57 -12.12 22.26 -10.65
C VAL A 57 -12.03 21.77 -12.09
N SER A 58 -11.21 22.41 -12.93
CA SER A 58 -11.07 22.04 -14.35
C SER A 58 -10.52 20.61 -14.50
N PRO A 59 -10.91 19.85 -15.53
CA PRO A 59 -10.40 18.49 -15.76
C PRO A 59 -8.85 18.40 -15.76
N ASP A 60 -8.18 19.39 -16.35
CA ASP A 60 -6.72 19.49 -16.40
C ASP A 60 -6.10 19.68 -15.01
N GLU A 61 -6.66 20.54 -14.16
CA GLU A 61 -6.19 20.73 -12.78
C GLU A 61 -6.34 19.45 -11.95
N ARG A 62 -7.42 18.69 -12.17
CA ARG A 62 -7.62 17.39 -11.49
C ARG A 62 -6.58 16.37 -11.91
N HIS A 63 -6.35 16.24 -13.22
CA HIS A 63 -5.31 15.36 -13.74
C HIS A 63 -3.95 15.73 -13.19
N LYS A 64 -3.60 17.02 -13.20
CA LYS A 64 -2.31 17.52 -12.72
C LYS A 64 -2.11 17.22 -11.24
N PHE A 65 -3.12 17.41 -10.40
CA PHE A 65 -3.05 17.04 -8.99
C PHE A 65 -2.76 15.54 -8.81
N VAL A 66 -3.46 14.68 -9.53
CA VAL A 66 -3.24 13.22 -9.46
C VAL A 66 -1.86 12.85 -9.97
N GLN A 67 -1.40 13.48 -11.05
CA GLN A 67 -0.06 13.27 -11.60
C GLN A 67 1.04 13.67 -10.60
N GLU A 68 0.84 14.72 -9.81
CA GLU A 68 1.81 15.16 -8.80
C GLU A 68 1.83 14.24 -7.57
N CYS A 69 0.66 13.80 -7.08
CA CYS A 69 0.56 13.01 -5.86
C CYS A 69 0.68 11.49 -6.06
N TYR A 70 0.20 10.96 -7.19
CA TYR A 70 0.04 9.53 -7.46
C TYR A 70 0.79 9.07 -8.71
N ASN A 71 2.04 9.51 -8.85
CA ASN A 71 2.92 9.11 -9.93
C ASN A 71 3.60 7.75 -9.65
N TRP A 72 3.40 6.76 -10.51
CA TRP A 72 4.07 5.46 -10.41
C TRP A 72 5.60 5.53 -10.41
N TYR A 73 6.20 6.47 -11.13
CA TYR A 73 7.65 6.69 -11.07
C TYR A 73 8.09 7.15 -9.67
N ASN A 74 7.33 8.05 -9.03
CA ASN A 74 7.63 8.52 -7.68
C ASN A 74 7.42 7.41 -6.64
N VAL A 75 6.28 6.70 -6.71
CA VAL A 75 5.96 5.58 -5.82
C VAL A 75 7.03 4.50 -5.91
N SER A 76 7.39 4.06 -7.12
CA SER A 76 8.44 3.06 -7.32
C SER A 76 9.80 3.52 -6.80
N SER A 77 10.19 4.77 -7.05
CA SER A 77 11.47 5.32 -6.55
C SER A 77 11.54 5.33 -5.03
N ARG A 78 10.46 5.77 -4.36
CA ARG A 78 10.38 5.76 -2.88
C ARG A 78 10.38 4.35 -2.32
N THR A 79 9.71 3.42 -3.00
CA THR A 79 9.72 2.00 -2.65
C THR A 79 11.11 1.39 -2.81
N GLU A 80 11.84 1.72 -3.87
CA GLU A 80 13.22 1.25 -4.08
C GLU A 80 14.15 1.68 -2.95
N ILE A 81 14.06 2.93 -2.49
CA ILE A 81 14.85 3.43 -1.34
C ILE A 81 14.64 2.55 -0.10
N VAL A 82 13.39 2.16 0.18
CA VAL A 82 13.10 1.26 1.31
C VAL A 82 13.73 -0.10 1.08
N TYR A 83 13.57 -0.70 -0.10
CA TYR A 83 14.21 -1.98 -0.41
C TYR A 83 15.74 -1.92 -0.28
N GLU A 84 16.39 -0.88 -0.80
CA GLU A 84 17.83 -0.68 -0.68
C GLU A 84 18.26 -0.55 0.79
N SER A 85 17.50 0.20 1.59
CA SER A 85 17.76 0.31 3.03
C SER A 85 17.66 -1.04 3.75
N LEU A 86 16.76 -1.93 3.32
CA LEU A 86 16.57 -3.25 3.90
C LEU A 86 17.68 -4.23 3.49
N LEU A 87 18.25 -4.10 2.29
CA LEU A 87 19.33 -4.96 1.81
C LEU A 87 20.60 -4.87 2.69
N HIS A 88 20.79 -3.73 3.35
CA HIS A 88 21.93 -3.50 4.25
C HIS A 88 21.67 -3.94 5.70
N LEU A 89 20.44 -4.32 6.05
CA LEU A 89 20.11 -4.79 7.40
C LEU A 89 20.52 -6.25 7.57
N SER A 90 21.28 -6.52 8.63
CA SER A 90 21.57 -7.89 9.04
C SER A 90 20.28 -8.57 9.51
N HIS A 91 20.04 -9.81 9.07
CA HIS A 91 18.92 -10.59 9.56
C HIS A 91 19.08 -10.83 11.07
N PRO A 92 18.02 -10.59 11.88
CA PRO A 92 18.11 -10.81 13.32
C PRO A 92 18.35 -12.28 13.61
N THR A 93 19.16 -12.56 14.63
CA THR A 93 19.32 -13.93 15.13
C THR A 93 17.98 -14.45 15.67
N LEU A 94 17.80 -15.77 15.64
CA LEU A 94 16.55 -16.39 16.05
C LEU A 94 16.16 -16.05 17.50
N GLY A 95 17.15 -15.97 18.39
CA GLY A 95 16.93 -15.53 19.78
C GLY A 95 16.39 -14.10 19.85
N LYS A 96 16.91 -13.18 19.03
CA LYS A 96 16.41 -11.80 18.97
C LYS A 96 15.01 -11.74 18.37
N GLN A 97 14.74 -12.53 17.33
CA GLN A 97 13.43 -12.62 16.71
C GLN A 97 12.35 -13.15 17.69
N LEU A 98 12.65 -14.24 18.41
CA LEU A 98 11.77 -14.78 19.46
C LEU A 98 11.55 -13.79 20.61
N SER A 99 12.59 -13.07 21.03
CA SER A 99 12.49 -12.03 22.07
C SER A 99 11.54 -10.90 21.65
N ASN A 100 11.64 -10.44 20.39
CA ASN A 100 10.76 -9.41 19.85
C ASN A 100 9.30 -9.90 19.76
N TYR A 101 9.05 -11.13 19.32
CA TYR A 101 7.70 -11.70 19.24
C TYR A 101 7.10 -12.02 20.61
N ARG A 102 7.92 -12.34 21.62
CA ARG A 102 7.43 -12.48 22.99
C ARG A 102 6.87 -11.16 23.53
N GLN A 103 7.44 -10.03 23.14
CA GLN A 103 6.95 -8.71 23.55
C GLN A 103 5.61 -8.33 22.91
N SER A 104 5.25 -8.90 21.75
CA SER A 104 3.98 -8.61 21.09
C SER A 104 2.77 -9.30 21.74
N GLY A 105 2.99 -10.28 22.63
CA GLY A 105 1.92 -11.00 23.34
C GLY A 105 1.16 -12.05 22.51
N VAL A 106 1.53 -12.25 21.24
CA VAL A 106 0.84 -13.19 20.34
C VAL A 106 1.57 -14.53 20.28
N TRP A 107 1.32 -15.37 21.28
CA TRP A 107 1.96 -16.68 21.48
C TRP A 107 1.86 -17.68 20.32
N PRO A 108 0.74 -17.77 19.56
CA PRO A 108 0.66 -18.70 18.43
C PRO A 108 1.76 -18.47 17.38
N PHE A 109 2.17 -17.22 17.13
CA PHE A 109 3.25 -16.94 16.18
C PHE A 109 4.61 -17.43 16.67
N LEU A 110 4.89 -17.38 17.98
CA LEU A 110 6.11 -17.95 18.54
C LEU A 110 6.21 -19.46 18.30
N LEU A 111 5.10 -20.17 18.48
CA LEU A 111 5.04 -21.61 18.24
C LEU A 111 5.32 -21.91 16.77
N VAL A 112 4.63 -21.22 15.85
CA VAL A 112 4.81 -21.43 14.40
C VAL A 112 6.25 -21.15 13.97
N VAL A 113 6.84 -20.03 14.40
CA VAL A 113 8.22 -19.66 14.05
C VAL A 113 9.23 -20.67 14.61
N SER A 114 9.04 -21.11 15.86
CA SER A 114 9.90 -22.14 16.47
C SER A 114 9.78 -23.48 15.75
N MET A 115 8.56 -23.89 15.40
CA MET A 115 8.29 -25.12 14.66
C MET A 115 8.93 -25.08 13.27
N MET A 116 8.79 -23.97 12.52
CA MET A 116 9.46 -23.80 11.23
C MET A 116 10.97 -23.92 11.36
N TRP A 117 11.57 -23.40 12.43
CA TRP A 117 13.01 -23.52 12.62
C TRP A 117 13.47 -24.95 12.90
N VAL A 118 12.71 -25.72 13.70
CA VAL A 118 12.97 -27.15 13.93
C VAL A 118 12.86 -27.93 12.61
N ILE A 119 11.85 -27.64 11.80
CA ILE A 119 11.69 -28.23 10.46
C ILE A 119 12.89 -27.89 9.58
N LEU A 120 13.32 -26.62 9.54
CA LEU A 120 14.49 -26.20 8.77
C LEU A 120 15.77 -26.92 9.21
N ARG A 121 15.96 -27.10 10.53
CA ARG A 121 17.13 -27.82 11.05
C ARG A 121 17.10 -29.31 10.70
N PHE A 122 15.91 -29.92 10.70
CA PHE A 122 15.72 -31.28 10.24
C PHE A 122 15.96 -31.42 8.72
N LEU A 123 15.48 -30.46 7.92
CA LEU A 123 15.74 -30.43 6.48
C LEU A 123 17.22 -30.24 6.16
N GLU A 124 17.94 -29.39 6.90
CA GLU A 124 19.40 -29.21 6.75
C GLU A 124 20.17 -30.51 7.02
N TRP A 125 19.63 -31.41 7.86
CA TRP A 125 20.21 -32.73 8.09
C TRP A 125 19.97 -33.71 6.93
N ILE A 126 18.81 -33.64 6.26
CA ILE A 126 18.48 -34.49 5.11
C ILE A 126 19.18 -33.99 3.83
N VAL A 127 19.10 -32.69 3.58
CA VAL A 127 19.68 -32.02 2.40
C VAL A 127 20.50 -30.83 2.90
N PRO A 128 21.80 -31.00 3.09
CA PRO A 128 22.68 -29.94 3.55
C PRO A 128 22.62 -28.73 2.62
N ARG A 129 22.63 -27.52 3.18
CA ARG A 129 22.63 -26.29 2.38
C ARG A 129 23.81 -26.20 1.41
N SER A 130 24.93 -26.85 1.74
CA SER A 130 26.11 -26.94 0.88
C SER A 130 25.88 -27.72 -0.42
N SER A 131 24.87 -28.60 -0.48
CA SER A 131 24.51 -29.34 -1.69
C SER A 131 23.43 -28.66 -2.52
N ILE A 132 22.95 -27.47 -2.11
CA ILE A 132 21.91 -26.72 -2.82
C ILE A 132 22.58 -25.64 -3.66
N ASP A 133 22.32 -25.65 -4.97
CA ASP A 133 22.78 -24.58 -5.87
C ASP A 133 22.19 -23.23 -5.45
N ILE A 134 23.05 -22.23 -5.32
CA ILE A 134 22.65 -20.88 -4.97
C ILE A 134 22.07 -20.22 -6.21
N ALA A 135 20.82 -19.76 -6.11
CA ALA A 135 20.19 -18.99 -7.17
C ALA A 135 21.02 -17.73 -7.48
N ARG A 136 21.22 -17.46 -8.77
CA ARG A 136 22.01 -16.31 -9.20
C ARG A 136 21.27 -15.02 -8.84
N ASP A 137 21.93 -14.16 -8.08
CA ASP A 137 21.37 -12.85 -7.75
C ASP A 137 21.20 -11.97 -9.00
N TYR A 138 20.24 -11.06 -8.93
CA TYR A 138 20.01 -10.08 -9.98
C TYR A 138 21.21 -9.12 -10.08
N VAL A 139 21.90 -9.15 -11.21
CA VAL A 139 23.02 -8.23 -11.49
C VAL A 139 22.43 -6.93 -12.04
N LYS A 140 22.43 -5.86 -11.22
CA LYS A 140 21.99 -4.52 -11.64
C LYS A 140 22.87 -4.06 -12.82
N ARG A 141 22.31 -3.96 -14.04
CA ARG A 141 23.01 -3.32 -15.17
C ARG A 141 23.16 -1.83 -14.84
N LYS A 142 24.42 -1.35 -14.85
CA LYS A 142 24.75 0.07 -14.75
C LYS A 142 24.21 0.85 -15.94
#